data_AF-A0A0C4FC41-F1
#
_entry.id   AF-A0A0C4FC41-F1
#
_cell.length_a   1.000
_cell.length_b   1.000
_cell.length_c   1.000
_cell.angle_alpha   90.00
_cell.angle_beta   90.00
_cell.angle_gamma   90.00
#
_symmetry.space_group_name_H-M   'P 1'
#
loop_
_entity.id
_entity.type
_entity.pdbx_description
1 polymer ?
#
loop_
_entity_poly.entity_id
_entity_poly.type
_entity_poly.pdbx_seq_one_letter_code
_entity_poly.pdbx_strand_id
1 'polypeptide(L)' 'MAKVSAGLSEATMVKIKPQEKTLGFNGSNVERFLANYQLAAKLDGASEADMAQQLRFFVCTMEVKNVVETLDGFDTPN' A
#
# COMPACT_ATOMS: atom_id res chain seq x y z
N MET A 1 -15.58 -24.19 12.91
CA MET A 1 -15.34 -22.74 12.81
C MET A 1 -13.83 -22.54 12.93
N ALA A 2 -13.13 -22.36 11.80
CA ALA A 2 -11.67 -22.23 11.81
C ALA A 2 -11.28 -20.88 12.40
N LYS A 3 -10.67 -20.89 13.58
CA LYS A 3 -10.04 -19.72 14.18
C LYS A 3 -8.75 -19.47 13.42
N VAL A 4 -8.80 -18.61 12.40
CA VAL A 4 -7.60 -18.05 11.80
C VAL A 4 -7.03 -17.08 12.83
N SER A 5 -6.21 -17.62 13.72
CA SER A 5 -5.21 -16.85 14.43
C SER A 5 -4.26 -16.33 13.35
N ALA A 6 -4.53 -15.14 12.83
CA ALA A 6 -3.54 -14.39 12.06
C ALA A 6 -2.41 -14.08 13.05
N GLY A 7 -1.50 -15.03 13.17
CA GLY A 7 -0.22 -14.80 13.80
C GLY A 7 0.40 -13.64 13.05
N LEU A 8 0.58 -12.53 13.73
CA LEU A 8 1.61 -11.55 13.44
C LEU A 8 2.96 -12.26 13.63
N SER A 9 3.24 -13.28 12.84
CA SER A 9 4.62 -13.53 12.45
C SER A 9 4.99 -12.30 11.65
N GLU A 10 6.13 -11.70 11.97
CA GLU A 10 6.86 -10.83 11.06
C GLU A 10 7.17 -11.63 9.77
N ALA A 11 6.14 -11.92 8.97
CA ALA A 11 6.29 -12.24 7.58
C ALA A 11 7.04 -11.05 7.03
N THR A 12 8.25 -11.30 6.57
CA THR A 12 9.24 -10.27 6.24
C THR A 12 8.67 -9.44 5.10
N MET A 13 7.94 -8.38 5.43
CA MET A 13 7.21 -7.58 4.45
C MET A 13 8.23 -7.02 3.45
N VAL A 14 8.00 -7.32 2.18
CA VAL A 14 8.91 -6.89 1.12
C VAL A 14 8.70 -5.42 0.86
N LYS A 15 9.68 -4.58 1.24
CA LYS A 15 9.58 -3.12 1.07
C LYS A 15 9.61 -2.75 -0.40
N ILE A 16 8.51 -2.20 -0.90
CA ILE A 16 8.40 -1.68 -2.27
C ILE A 16 9.15 -0.35 -2.35
N LYS A 17 9.97 -0.19 -3.39
CA LYS A 17 10.79 0.98 -3.68
C LYS A 17 10.51 1.47 -5.13
N PRO A 18 10.76 2.75 -5.43
CA PRO A 18 11.19 3.78 -4.50
C PRO A 18 10.00 4.36 -3.73
N GLN A 19 10.14 4.49 -2.41
CA GLN A 19 9.23 5.28 -1.57
C GLN A 19 9.35 6.80 -1.82
N GLU A 20 10.22 7.19 -2.76
CA GLU A 20 10.35 8.55 -3.29
C GLU A 20 9.04 9.05 -3.90
N LYS A 21 8.92 10.37 -4.00
CA LYS A 21 7.75 11.06 -4.58
C LYS A 21 7.46 10.70 -6.04
N THR A 22 8.36 10.00 -6.73
CA THR A 22 8.19 9.58 -8.13
C THR A 22 7.13 8.48 -8.29
N LEU A 23 6.97 7.60 -7.29
CA LEU A 23 5.92 6.56 -7.27
C LEU A 23 4.70 6.99 -6.44
N GLY A 24 4.69 8.24 -6.01
CA GLY A 24 3.64 8.82 -5.18
C GLY A 24 2.31 8.98 -5.91
N PHE A 25 1.24 8.48 -5.31
CA PHE A 25 -0.12 8.83 -5.69
C PHE A 25 -0.43 10.26 -5.27
N ASN A 26 -0.75 11.09 -6.26
CA ASN A 26 -1.09 12.50 -6.08
C ASN A 26 -2.59 12.78 -6.23
N GLY A 27 -3.43 11.74 -6.29
CA GLY A 27 -4.88 11.87 -6.49
C GLY A 27 -5.32 11.92 -7.96
N SER A 28 -4.38 11.90 -8.92
CA SER A 28 -4.68 11.90 -10.35
C SER A 28 -4.20 10.61 -11.03
N ASN A 29 -4.90 10.21 -12.10
CA ASN A 29 -4.52 9.06 -12.94
C ASN A 29 -4.29 7.75 -12.16
N VAL A 30 -5.35 7.29 -11.47
CA VAL A 30 -5.33 6.06 -10.63
C VAL A 30 -4.78 4.85 -11.37
N GLU A 31 -5.19 4.61 -12.62
CA GLU A 31 -4.73 3.47 -13.42
C GLU A 31 -3.21 3.50 -13.65
N ARG A 32 -2.67 4.67 -13.98
CA ARG A 32 -1.22 4.85 -14.17
C ARG A 32 -0.47 4.65 -12.86
N PHE A 33 -1.02 5.11 -11.74
CA PHE A 33 -0.44 4.85 -10.43
C PHE A 33 -0.42 3.35 -10.11
N LEU A 34 -1.56 2.65 -10.25
CA LEU A 34 -1.64 1.22 -10.00
C LEU A 34 -0.69 0.39 -10.88
N ALA A 35 -0.59 0.74 -12.17
CA ALA A 35 0.34 0.07 -13.09
C ALA A 35 1.81 0.22 -12.64
N ASN A 36 2.23 1.44 -12.25
CA ASN A 36 3.58 1.68 -11.75
C ASN A 36 3.81 1.00 -10.39
N TYR A 37 2.80 1.01 -9.53
CA TYR A 37 2.87 0.41 -8.19
C TYR A 37 3.00 -1.12 -8.27
N GLN A 38 2.20 -1.77 -9.12
CA GLN A 38 2.31 -3.19 -9.42
C GLN A 38 3.66 -3.55 -10.05
N LEU A 39 4.20 -2.69 -10.92
CA LEU A 39 5.50 -2.92 -11.52
C LEU A 39 6.62 -2.85 -10.47
N ALA A 40 6.60 -1.85 -9.60
CA ALA A 40 7.55 -1.73 -8.50
C ALA A 40 7.46 -2.93 -7.54
N ALA A 41 6.25 -3.34 -7.17
CA ALA A 41 6.03 -4.52 -6.36
C ALA A 41 6.63 -5.78 -6.98
N LYS A 42 6.42 -6.00 -8.28
CA LYS A 42 7.01 -7.14 -9.00
C LYS A 42 8.54 -7.10 -9.04
N LEU A 43 9.13 -5.91 -9.16
CA LEU A 43 10.59 -5.75 -9.18
C LEU A 43 11.22 -6.03 -7.81
N ASP A 44 10.56 -5.63 -6.73
CA ASP A 44 11.02 -5.90 -5.37
C ASP A 44 10.66 -7.30 -4.87
N GLY A 45 9.79 -8.03 -5.60
CA GLY A 45 9.30 -9.35 -5.21
C GLY A 45 8.19 -9.30 -4.16
N ALA A 46 7.47 -8.18 -4.07
CA ALA A 46 6.38 -7.98 -3.14
C ALA A 46 5.08 -8.67 -3.60
N SER A 47 4.37 -9.24 -2.64
CA SER A 47 3.05 -9.84 -2.86
C SER A 47 1.94 -8.78 -2.92
N GLU A 48 0.76 -9.16 -3.38
CA GLU A 48 -0.43 -8.29 -3.34
C GLU A 48 -0.80 -7.90 -1.89
N ALA A 49 -0.52 -8.76 -0.92
CA ALA A 49 -0.71 -8.45 0.50
C ALA A 49 0.27 -7.36 0.97
N ASP A 50 1.55 -7.46 0.59
CA ASP A 50 2.56 -6.43 0.87
C ASP A 50 2.16 -5.09 0.23
N MET A 51 1.63 -5.14 -0.99
CA MET A 51 1.11 -3.97 -1.70
C MET A 51 -0.06 -3.32 -0.95
N ALA A 52 -1.08 -4.09 -0.59
CA ALA A 52 -2.24 -3.55 0.12
C ALA A 52 -1.82 -2.88 1.44
N GLN A 53 -0.92 -3.51 2.18
CA GLN A 53 -0.44 -2.95 3.45
C GLN A 53 0.45 -1.71 3.25
N GLN A 54 1.28 -1.66 2.21
CA GLN A 54 2.18 -0.53 1.99
C GLN A 54 1.55 0.64 1.22
N LEU A 55 0.39 0.46 0.57
CA LEU A 55 -0.28 1.45 -0.28
C LEU A 55 -0.39 2.84 0.38
N ARG A 56 -0.71 2.88 1.68
CA ARG A 56 -0.82 4.11 2.48
C ARG A 56 0.44 4.98 2.49
N PHE A 57 1.62 4.38 2.35
CA PHE A 57 2.91 5.09 2.32
C PHE A 57 3.20 5.71 0.96
N PHE A 58 2.49 5.28 -0.08
CA PHE A 58 2.64 5.81 -1.44
C PHE A 58 1.70 6.97 -1.72
N VAL A 59 0.90 7.44 -0.77
CA VAL A 59 0.05 8.63 -0.94
C VAL A 59 0.86 9.90 -0.61
N CYS A 60 1.13 10.73 -1.62
CA CYS A 60 2.11 11.83 -1.51
C CYS A 60 1.56 13.15 -0.98
N THR A 61 0.26 13.41 -1.11
CA THR A 61 -0.34 14.68 -0.68
C THR A 61 -1.18 14.45 0.57
N MET A 62 -1.06 15.34 1.56
CA MET A 62 -1.89 15.29 2.78
C MET A 62 -3.39 15.32 2.45
N GLU A 63 -3.78 16.06 1.41
CA GLU A 63 -5.17 16.11 0.94
C GLU A 63 -5.67 14.73 0.49
N VAL A 64 -4.90 14.01 -0.32
CA VAL A 64 -5.29 12.67 -0.79
C VAL A 64 -5.18 11.66 0.33
N LYS A 65 -4.19 11.79 1.22
CA LYS A 65 -4.04 10.94 2.41
C LYS A 65 -5.25 11.07 3.33
N ASN A 66 -5.68 12.29 3.63
CA ASN A 66 -6.86 12.55 4.45
C ASN A 66 -8.12 11.94 3.82
N VAL A 67 -8.28 12.05 2.49
CA VAL A 67 -9.41 11.40 1.80
C VAL A 67 -9.34 9.89 1.93
N VAL A 68 -8.18 9.27 1.66
CA VAL A 68 -8.00 7.81 1.76
C VAL A 68 -8.24 7.30 3.18
N GLU A 69 -7.82 8.05 4.20
CA GLU A 69 -8.04 7.72 5.61
C GLU A 69 -9.52 7.80 6.02
N THR A 70 -10.35 8.56 5.27
CA THR A 70 -11.80 8.63 5.49
C THR A 70 -12.60 7.56 4.73
N LEU A 71 -11.95 6.78 3.86
CA LEU A 71 -12.63 5.74 3.08
C LEU A 71 -12.84 4.47 3.91
N ASP A 72 -14.00 3.86 3.71
CA ASP A 72 -14.39 2.62 4.37
C ASP A 72 -13.41 1.49 4.01
N GLY A 73 -12.93 0.76 5.03
CA GLY A 73 -11.89 -0.26 4.88
C GLY A 73 -10.45 0.22 5.11
N PHE A 74 -10.23 1.50 5.44
CA PHE A 74 -8.97 1.97 6.01
C PHE A 74 -8.96 1.73 7.53
N ASP A 75 -8.63 0.50 7.94
CA ASP A 75 -8.43 0.19 9.36
C ASP A 75 -7.06 0.70 9.82
N THR A 76 -7.04 1.76 10.63
CA THR A 76 -5.83 2.15 11.36
C THR A 76 -5.52 1.07 12.39
N PRO A 77 -4.30 0.50 12.43
CA PRO A 77 -3.91 -0.35 13.53
C PRO A 77 -3.86 0.50 14.79
N ASN A 78 -4.78 0.25 15.72
CA ASN A 78 -4.78 0.83 17.07
C ASN A 78 -3.62 0.28 17.91
#